data_AF-A0A429XDY6-F1
#
_entry.id   AF-A0A429XDY6-F1
#
_cell.length_a   1.000
_cell.length_b   1.000
_cell.length_c   1.000
_cell.angle_alpha   90.00
_cell.angle_beta   90.00
_cell.angle_gamma   90.00
#
_symmetry.space_group_name_H-M   'P 1'
#
loop_
_entity.id
_entity.type
_entity.pdbx_description
1 polymer ?
#
loop_
_entity_poly.entity_id
_entity_poly.type
_entity_poly.pdbx_seq_one_letter_code
_entity_poly.pdbx_strand_id
1 'polypeptide(L)'
;MSKPSKKEIFLVQLMLGISLLLGVIPPLIMFLITRKKNLYYRESSRKALNFHLTIFPLFVISSLLPSWVKYAILAIETLIIIYAIIQIALQRPYQYPAIPYIKSKKANLEKGYSHVK
;
A
#
# COMPACT_ATOMS: atom_id res chain seq x y z
N MET A 1 -14.88 9.14 -9.73
CA MET A 1 -14.78 8.62 -8.35
C MET A 1 -15.23 9.75 -7.44
N SER A 2 -16.20 9.52 -6.57
CA SER A 2 -16.55 10.49 -5.52
C SER A 2 -15.34 10.75 -4.62
N LYS A 3 -15.22 11.97 -4.08
CA LYS A 3 -14.16 12.29 -3.12
C LYS A 3 -14.33 11.40 -1.86
N PRO A 4 -13.24 10.83 -1.31
CA PRO A 4 -13.33 10.05 -0.09
C PRO A 4 -13.75 10.96 1.08
N SER A 5 -14.57 10.42 1.97
CA SER A 5 -14.98 11.07 3.21
C SER A 5 -13.80 11.23 4.18
N LYS A 6 -13.92 12.17 5.12
CA LYS A 6 -12.91 12.38 6.17
C LYS A 6 -12.65 11.12 6.99
N LYS A 7 -13.68 10.31 7.24
CA LYS A 7 -13.56 9.02 7.95
C LYS A 7 -12.74 8.01 7.16
N GLU A 8 -12.95 7.94 5.85
CA GLU A 8 -12.18 7.04 4.98
C GLU A 8 -10.70 7.42 4.92
N ILE A 9 -10.42 8.71 4.77
CA ILE A 9 -9.06 9.25 4.80
C ILE A 9 -8.37 8.89 6.11
N PHE A 10 -9.02 9.17 7.24
CA PHE A 10 -8.49 8.88 8.57
C PHE A 10 -8.20 7.39 8.76
N LEU A 11 -9.13 6.51 8.38
CA LEU A 11 -8.94 5.06 8.52
C LEU A 11 -7.80 4.52 7.65
N VAL A 12 -7.59 5.07 6.44
CA VAL A 12 -6.42 4.71 5.61
C VAL A 12 -5.13 5.19 6.23
N GLN A 13 -5.09 6.42 6.75
CA GLN A 13 -3.90 6.95 7.43
C GLN A 13 -3.57 6.15 8.69
N LEU A 14 -4.59 5.76 9.47
CA LEU A 14 -4.43 4.88 10.62
C LEU A 14 -3.88 3.50 10.20
N MET A 15 -4.42 2.91 9.13
CA MET A 15 -3.91 1.66 8.58
C MET A 15 -2.43 1.79 8.18
N LEU A 16 -2.04 2.89 7.54
CA LEU A 16 -0.64 3.15 7.17
C LEU A 16 0.26 3.29 8.41
N GLY A 17 -0.18 4.05 9.42
CA GLY A 17 0.56 4.21 10.67
C GLY A 17 0.77 2.89 11.40
N ILE A 18 -0.29 2.09 11.55
CA ILE A 18 -0.19 0.76 12.19
C ILE A 18 0.69 -0.19 11.34
N SER A 19 0.69 -0.03 10.01
CA SER A 19 1.54 -0.85 9.13
C SER A 19 3.03 -0.63 9.31
N LEU A 20 3.47 0.48 9.92
CA LEU A 20 4.88 0.66 10.30
C LEU A 20 5.31 -0.29 11.42
N LEU A 21 4.37 -0.69 12.28
CA LEU A 21 4.63 -1.60 13.41
C LEU A 21 4.34 -3.06 13.03
N LEU A 22 3.24 -3.28 12.30
CA LEU A 22 2.73 -4.62 11.97
C LEU A 22 3.00 -5.05 10.52
N GLY A 23 3.73 -4.23 9.76
CA GLY A 23 4.08 -4.51 8.36
C GLY A 23 2.86 -4.74 7.48
N VAL A 24 2.85 -5.90 6.82
CA VAL A 24 1.86 -6.30 5.81
C VAL A 24 0.45 -6.56 6.38
N ILE A 25 0.30 -6.78 7.68
CA ILE A 25 -0.97 -7.27 8.26
C ILE A 25 -2.12 -6.26 8.14
N PRO A 26 -1.99 -4.99 8.59
CA PRO A 26 -3.07 -4.00 8.45
C PRO A 26 -3.58 -3.79 7.02
N PRO A 27 -2.71 -3.57 5.99
CA PRO A 27 -3.19 -3.42 4.63
C PRO A 27 -3.79 -4.72 4.07
N LEU A 28 -3.31 -5.89 4.48
CA LEU A 28 -3.92 -7.16 4.08
C LEU A 28 -5.36 -7.29 4.61
N ILE A 29 -5.57 -7.04 5.91
CA ILE A 29 -6.89 -7.10 6.55
C ILE A 29 -7.85 -6.11 5.87
N MET A 30 -7.43 -4.84 5.72
CA MET A 30 -8.26 -3.83 5.07
C MET A 30 -8.58 -4.22 3.61
N PHE A 31 -7.61 -4.75 2.87
CA PHE A 31 -7.82 -5.20 1.49
C PHE A 31 -8.86 -6.33 1.41
N LEU A 32 -8.74 -7.36 2.25
CA LEU A 32 -9.66 -8.50 2.25
C LEU A 32 -11.09 -8.11 2.61
N ILE A 33 -11.28 -7.22 3.59
CA ILE A 33 -12.60 -6.74 4.01
C ILE A 33 -13.23 -5.86 2.93
N THR A 34 -12.45 -4.99 2.29
CA THR A 34 -12.98 -3.90 1.46
C THR A 34 -12.95 -4.17 -0.04
N ARG A 35 -12.26 -5.22 -0.51
CA ARG A 35 -12.06 -5.55 -1.94
C ARG A 35 -13.31 -5.56 -2.82
N LYS A 36 -14.49 -5.81 -2.25
CA LYS A 36 -15.79 -5.82 -2.97
C LYS A 36 -16.66 -4.58 -2.70
N LYS A 37 -16.45 -3.87 -1.59
CA LYS A 37 -17.41 -2.87 -1.07
C LYS A 37 -16.97 -1.43 -1.29
N ASN A 38 -15.68 -1.13 -1.11
CA ASN A 38 -15.19 0.25 -1.12
C ASN A 38 -13.93 0.36 -1.99
N LEU A 39 -14.03 1.12 -3.07
CA LEU A 39 -12.93 1.27 -4.03
C LEU A 39 -11.76 2.04 -3.45
N TYR A 40 -11.99 3.03 -2.60
CA TYR A 40 -10.93 3.85 -2.01
C TYR A 40 -10.09 3.03 -1.03
N TYR A 41 -10.72 2.35 -0.06
CA TYR A 41 -10.01 1.46 0.85
C TYR A 41 -9.28 0.35 0.10
N ARG A 42 -9.93 -0.27 -0.89
CA ARG A 42 -9.32 -1.31 -1.70
C ARG A 42 -8.06 -0.80 -2.41
N GLU A 43 -8.11 0.34 -3.09
CA GLU A 43 -6.96 0.82 -3.85
C GLU A 43 -5.82 1.31 -2.94
N SER A 44 -6.14 1.98 -1.82
CA SER A 44 -5.13 2.40 -0.84
C SER A 44 -4.46 1.20 -0.16
N SER A 45 -5.24 0.23 0.31
CA SER A 45 -4.71 -1.00 0.92
C SER A 45 -3.94 -1.85 -0.09
N ARG A 46 -4.40 -1.96 -1.35
CA ARG A 46 -3.66 -2.64 -2.43
C ARG A 46 -2.28 -2.03 -2.67
N LYS A 47 -2.21 -0.70 -2.76
CA LYS A 47 -0.94 0.03 -2.94
C LYS A 47 0.02 -0.24 -1.79
N ALA A 48 -0.47 -0.11 -0.54
CA ALA A 48 0.33 -0.40 0.65
C ALA A 48 0.77 -1.87 0.71
N LEU A 49 -0.11 -2.81 0.37
CA LEU A 49 0.19 -4.23 0.33
C LEU A 49 1.28 -4.57 -0.68
N ASN A 50 1.22 -4.01 -1.90
CA ASN A 50 2.28 -4.17 -2.90
C ASN A 50 3.63 -3.62 -2.42
N PHE A 51 3.62 -2.50 -1.71
CA PHE A 51 4.83 -1.89 -1.15
C PHE A 51 5.44 -2.78 -0.06
N HIS A 52 4.65 -3.19 0.94
CA HIS A 52 5.07 -4.12 1.99
C HIS A 52 5.59 -5.44 1.43
N LEU A 53 4.93 -6.02 0.42
CA LEU A 53 5.40 -7.23 -0.25
C LEU A 53 6.69 -7.03 -1.06
N THR A 54 6.96 -5.80 -1.53
CA THR A 54 8.22 -5.48 -2.21
C THR A 54 9.37 -5.40 -1.22
N ILE A 55 9.13 -4.83 -0.04
CA ILE A 55 10.17 -4.65 0.98
C ILE A 55 10.38 -5.93 1.80
N PHE A 56 9.35 -6.76 1.98
CA PHE A 56 9.43 -7.96 2.82
C PHE A 56 10.61 -8.89 2.49
N PRO A 57 10.90 -9.25 1.22
CA PRO A 57 12.10 -10.01 0.88
C PRO A 57 13.41 -9.29 1.23
N LEU A 58 13.45 -7.95 1.08
CA LEU A 58 14.62 -7.15 1.48
C LEU A 58 14.84 -7.24 2.99
N PHE A 59 13.78 -7.23 3.80
CA PHE A 59 13.88 -7.44 5.24
C PHE A 59 14.41 -8.83 5.60
N VAL A 60 13.93 -9.86 4.92
CA VAL A 60 14.41 -11.25 5.13
C VAL A 60 15.90 -11.33 4.80
N ILE A 61 16.33 -10.82 3.65
CA ILE A 61 17.75 -10.84 3.25
C ILE A 61 18.60 -9.97 4.18
N SER A 62 18.07 -8.84 4.66
CA SER A 62 18.80 -7.95 5.59
C SER A 62 19.18 -8.60 6.91
N SER A 63 18.51 -9.69 7.31
CA SER A 63 18.87 -10.47 8.50
C SER A 63 20.22 -11.19 8.36
N LEU A 64 20.70 -11.39 7.13
CA LEU A 64 22.01 -11.96 6.81
C LEU A 64 23.10 -10.89 6.63
N LEU A 65 22.72 -9.61 6.65
CA LEU A 65 23.60 -8.47 6.45
C LEU A 65 23.86 -7.76 7.80
N PRO A 66 24.82 -6.82 7.86
CA PRO A 66 25.05 -6.03 9.07
C PRO A 66 23.77 -5.29 9.53
N SER A 67 23.56 -5.21 10.84
CA SER A 67 22.32 -4.68 11.45
C SER A 67 21.92 -3.29 10.95
N TRP A 68 22.88 -2.43 10.60
CA TRP A 68 22.62 -1.09 10.08
C TRP A 68 21.79 -1.09 8.78
N VAL A 69 21.91 -2.13 7.95
CA VAL A 69 21.16 -2.27 6.70
C VAL A 69 19.65 -2.37 6.98
N LYS A 70 19.26 -3.16 8.00
CA LYS A 70 17.86 -3.30 8.41
C LYS A 70 17.27 -1.96 8.85
N TYR A 71 18.03 -1.19 9.63
CA TYR A 71 17.59 0.14 10.09
C TYR A 71 17.50 1.14 8.93
N ALA A 72 18.41 1.07 7.95
CA ALA A 72 18.34 1.89 6.75
C ALA A 72 17.06 1.59 5.93
N ILE A 73 16.72 0.31 5.75
CA ILE A 73 15.49 -0.10 5.06
C ILE A 73 14.25 0.41 5.82
N LEU A 74 14.19 0.24 7.15
CA LEU A 74 13.11 0.77 7.99
C LEU A 74 12.95 2.29 7.87
N ALA A 75 14.08 3.02 7.84
CA ALA A 75 14.05 4.47 7.69
C ALA A 75 13.47 4.88 6.33
N ILE A 76 13.91 4.24 5.24
CA ILE A 76 13.40 4.50 3.87
C ILE A 76 11.91 4.17 3.78
N GLU A 77 11.50 3.01 4.30
CA GLU A 77 10.10 2.59 4.37
C GLU A 77 9.24 3.64 5.10
N THR A 78 9.71 4.08 6.27
CA THR A 78 9.02 5.06 7.11
C THR A 78 8.85 6.39 6.39
N LEU A 79 9.90 6.90 5.73
CA LEU A 79 9.83 8.15 4.95
C LEU A 79 8.80 8.06 3.82
N ILE A 80 8.77 6.94 3.10
CA ILE A 80 7.82 6.72 2.00
C ILE A 80 6.37 6.66 2.52
N ILE A 81 6.13 6.00 3.65
CA ILE A 81 4.80 5.92 4.27
C ILE A 81 4.35 7.28 4.81
N ILE A 82 5.23 8.03 5.47
CA ILE A 82 4.93 9.40 5.94
C ILE A 82 4.58 10.30 4.75
N TYR A 83 5.36 10.24 3.67
CA TYR A 83 5.04 10.95 2.43
C TYR A 83 3.66 10.60 1.90
N ALA A 84 3.30 9.31 1.86
CA ALA A 84 1.96 8.88 1.44
C ALA A 84 0.85 9.40 2.36
N ILE A 85 1.06 9.38 3.68
CA ILE A 85 0.10 9.94 4.66
C ILE A 85 -0.14 11.42 4.40
N ILE A 86 0.91 12.20 4.15
CA ILE A 86 0.82 13.63 3.82
C ILE A 86 0.06 13.84 2.51
N GLN A 87 0.41 13.11 1.44
CA GLN A 87 -0.30 13.22 0.16
C GLN A 87 -1.78 12.86 0.28
N ILE A 88 -2.11 11.85 1.09
CA ILE A 88 -3.50 11.46 1.39
C ILE A 88 -4.23 12.57 2.14
N ALA A 89 -3.59 13.22 3.13
CA ALA A 89 -4.16 14.37 3.84
C ALA A 89 -4.47 15.53 2.89
N LEU A 90 -3.57 15.79 1.95
CA LEU A 90 -3.70 16.82 0.91
C LEU A 90 -4.63 16.40 -0.25
N GLN A 91 -5.19 15.19 -0.22
CA GLN A 91 -6.01 14.60 -1.28
C GLN A 91 -5.32 14.58 -2.65
N ARG A 92 -3.99 14.46 -2.65
CA ARG A 92 -3.16 14.38 -3.85
C ARG A 92 -2.88 12.92 -4.24
N PRO A 93 -2.69 12.63 -5.53
CA PRO A 93 -2.27 11.31 -5.96
C PRO A 93 -0.87 11.00 -5.42
N TYR A 94 -0.68 9.75 -4.98
CA TYR A 94 0.61 9.23 -4.56
C TYR A 94 0.83 7.84 -5.17
N GLN A 95 2.10 7.46 -5.29
CA GLN A 95 2.53 6.15 -5.75
C GLN A 95 3.66 5.65 -4.87
N TYR A 96 3.69 4.34 -4.66
CA TYR A 96 4.81 3.68 -4.01
C TYR A 96 5.78 3.16 -5.09
N PRO A 97 7.10 3.20 -4.84
CA PRO A 97 8.07 2.47 -5.65
C PRO A 97 7.97 0.98 -5.32
N ALA A 98 6.93 0.32 -5.85
CA ALA A 98 6.55 -1.04 -5.49
C ALA A 98 6.21 -1.90 -6.71
N ILE A 99 6.55 -3.18 -6.62
CA ILE A 99 6.18 -4.17 -7.64
C ILE A 99 4.67 -4.43 -7.53
N PRO A 100 3.90 -4.34 -8.63
CA PRO A 100 2.45 -4.44 -8.59
C PRO A 100 1.95 -5.90 -8.56
N TYR A 101 2.25 -6.64 -7.48
CA TYR A 101 1.78 -8.01 -7.27
C TYR A 101 0.26 -8.13 -7.39
N ILE A 102 -0.46 -7.18 -6.78
CA ILE A 102 -1.91 -7.07 -6.86
C ILE A 102 -2.26 -5.91 -7.81
N LYS A 103 -2.86 -6.27 -8.95
CA LYS A 103 -3.28 -5.32 -9.99
C LYS A 103 -4.52 -4.52 -9.60
N SER A 104 -4.63 -3.29 -10.09
CA SER A 104 -5.82 -2.45 -9.87
C SER A 104 -7.05 -3.07 -10.57
N LYS A 105 -8.26 -2.75 -10.09
CA LYS A 105 -9.48 -3.23 -10.75
C LYS A 105 -9.58 -2.73 -12.20
N LYS A 106 -9.13 -1.49 -12.46
CA LYS A 106 -9.15 -0.89 -13.80
C LYS A 106 -8.28 -1.65 -14.81
N ALA A 107 -7.06 -2.03 -14.42
CA ALA A 107 -6.16 -2.79 -15.29
C ALA A 107 -6.69 -4.21 -15.63
N ASN A 108 -7.51 -4.79 -14.74
CA ASN A 108 -8.15 -6.08 -15.02
C ASN A 108 -9.35 -5.95 -15.98
N LEU A 109 -10.05 -4.82 -15.97
CA LEU A 109 -11.12 -4.55 -16.94
C LEU A 109 -10.55 -4.39 -18.35
N GLU A 110 -9.47 -3.63 -18.54
CA GLU A 110 -8.82 -3.45 -19.85
C GLU A 110 -8.27 -4.76 -20.45
N LYS A 111 -7.74 -5.66 -19.63
CA LYS A 111 -7.29 -7.00 -20.09
C LYS A 111 -8.44 -7.94 -20.43
N GLY A 112 -9.57 -7.85 -19.72
CA GLY A 112 -10.76 -8.65 -20.03
C GLY A 112 -11.35 -8.36 -21.42
N TYR A 113 -11.26 -7.11 -21.90
CA TYR A 113 -11.70 -6.74 -23.25
C TYR A 113 -10.67 -7.04 -24.36
N SER A 114 -9.38 -7.24 -24.02
CA SER A 114 -8.36 -7.57 -25.02
C SER A 114 -8.41 -9.02 -25.51
N HIS A 115 -9.09 -9.92 -24.77
CA HIS A 115 -9.34 -11.30 -25.20
C HIS A 115 -10.65 -11.46 -25.99
N VAL A 116 -11.33 -10.35 -26.34
CA VAL A 116 -12.56 -10.32 -27.14
C VAL A 116 -12.30 -9.64 -28.49
N LYS A 117 -11.12 -9.86 -29.07
CA LYS A 117 -10.80 -9.51 -30.45
C LYS A 117 -10.49 -10.75 -31.25
#